data_AF-A0AAW2KV75-F1
#
_entry.id   AF-A0AAW2KV75-F1
#
_cell.length_a   1.000
_cell.length_b   1.000
_cell.length_c   1.000
_cell.angle_alpha   90.00
_cell.angle_beta   90.00
_cell.angle_gamma   90.00
#
_symmetry.space_group_name_H-M   'P 1'
#
loop_
_entity.id
_entity.type
_entity.pdbx_description
1 polymer ?
#
loop_
_entity_poly.entity_id
_entity_poly.type
_entity_poly.pdbx_seq_one_letter_code
_entity_poly.pdbx_strand_id
1 'polypeptide(L)'
;MDRDNLEDGLTDEDRRFLCVMPTLEEVREALFSIEPDSVVGPDGFGAIFYHICWDVISEDVFSTVTEFFRGVEIPKGFTATTISLIPKTVNPTS
;
A
#
# COMPACT_ATOMS: atom_id res chain seq x y z
N MET A 1 8.09 39.70 -6.82
CA MET A 1 7.51 38.79 -5.83
C MET A 1 7.00 37.61 -6.61
N ASP A 2 7.83 36.58 -6.61
CA ASP A 2 7.86 35.44 -7.50
C ASP A 2 6.60 34.60 -7.37
N ARG A 3 5.73 34.73 -8.36
CA ARG A 3 4.67 33.79 -8.69
C ARG A 3 4.99 33.34 -10.10
N ASP A 4 5.03 32.05 -10.34
CA ASP A 4 5.43 31.37 -11.59
C ASP A 4 6.89 30.88 -11.60
N ASN A 5 7.18 29.90 -10.74
CA ASN A 5 8.24 28.92 -11.02
C ASN A 5 8.01 27.59 -10.29
N LEU A 6 6.80 27.06 -10.42
CA LEU A 6 6.54 25.64 -10.15
C LEU A 6 6.40 24.95 -11.52
N GLU A 7 7.50 24.86 -12.25
CA GLU A 7 7.58 23.91 -13.37
C GLU A 7 7.51 22.50 -12.79
N ASP A 8 6.29 21.96 -12.82
CA ASP A 8 5.94 20.62 -13.28
C ASP A 8 6.87 19.48 -12.79
N GLY A 9 6.72 19.10 -11.52
CA GLY A 9 7.49 18.03 -10.88
C GLY A 9 7.17 16.59 -11.31
N LEU A 10 6.48 16.39 -12.43
CA LEU A 10 6.21 15.09 -13.04
C LEU A 10 6.38 15.23 -14.54
N THR A 11 7.32 14.48 -15.10
CA THR A 11 7.46 14.41 -16.55
C THR A 11 6.20 13.79 -17.15
N ASP A 12 5.96 14.02 -18.43
CA ASP A 12 4.86 13.33 -19.13
C ASP A 12 5.04 11.80 -19.13
N GLU A 13 6.27 11.34 -18.95
CA GLU A 13 6.58 9.93 -18.75
C GLU A 13 6.11 9.43 -17.38
N ASP A 14 6.37 10.18 -16.31
CA ASP A 14 5.89 9.85 -14.96
C ASP A 14 4.35 9.81 -14.90
N ARG A 15 3.69 10.78 -15.54
CA ARG A 15 2.22 10.82 -15.65
C ARG A 15 1.67 9.60 -16.37
N ARG A 16 2.35 9.15 -17.43
CA ARG A 16 1.95 7.93 -18.15
C ARG A 16 2.17 6.70 -17.29
N PHE A 17 3.32 6.60 -16.63
CA PHE A 17 3.69 5.44 -15.80
C PHE A 17 2.68 5.18 -14.67
N LEU A 18 2.21 6.23 -14.00
CA LEU A 18 1.21 6.13 -12.93
C LEU A 18 -0.16 5.61 -13.38
N CYS A 19 -0.45 5.64 -14.69
CA CYS A 19 -1.71 5.18 -15.25
C CYS A 19 -1.62 3.79 -15.92
N VAL A 20 -0.44 3.16 -15.92
CA VAL A 20 -0.26 1.83 -16.50
C VAL A 20 -0.77 0.76 -15.53
N MET A 21 -1.35 -0.30 -16.09
CA MET A 21 -1.73 -1.48 -15.31
C MET A 21 -0.47 -2.16 -14.77
N PRO A 22 -0.39 -2.44 -13.45
CA PRO A 22 0.75 -3.14 -12.89
C PRO A 22 0.82 -4.57 -13.41
N THR A 23 2.03 -5.10 -13.51
CA THR A 23 2.33 -6.50 -13.78
C THR A 23 2.29 -7.32 -12.49
N LEU A 24 2.15 -8.65 -12.61
CA LEU A 24 2.19 -9.55 -11.46
C LEU A 24 3.51 -9.43 -10.68
N GLU A 25 4.62 -9.22 -11.38
CA GLU A 25 5.93 -9.07 -10.74
C GLU A 25 6.03 -7.76 -9.97
N GLU A 26 5.54 -6.63 -10.51
CA GLU A 26 5.50 -5.37 -9.76
C GLU A 26 4.63 -5.47 -8.50
N VAL A 27 3.49 -6.16 -8.58
CA VAL A 27 2.63 -6.41 -7.41
C VAL A 27 3.36 -7.27 -6.37
N ARG A 28 4.09 -8.30 -6.83
CA ARG A 28 4.90 -9.15 -5.96
C ARG A 28 6.01 -8.34 -5.29
N GLU A 29 6.81 -7.62 -6.04
CA GLU A 29 7.92 -6.82 -5.53
C GLU A 29 7.41 -5.79 -4.51
N ALA A 30 6.31 -5.10 -4.80
CA ALA A 30 5.69 -4.17 -3.88
C ALA A 30 5.26 -4.85 -2.57
N LEU A 31 4.60 -6.01 -2.64
CA LEU A 31 4.16 -6.76 -1.47
C LEU A 31 5.35 -7.31 -0.64
N PHE A 32 6.40 -7.79 -1.30
CA PHE A 32 7.60 -8.33 -0.68
C PHE A 32 8.53 -7.24 -0.13
N SER A 33 8.35 -5.99 -0.54
CA SER A 33 9.05 -4.83 0.06
C SER A 33 8.56 -4.47 1.47
N ILE A 34 7.39 -4.99 1.88
CA ILE A 34 6.82 -4.76 3.20
C ILE A 34 7.52 -5.67 4.22
N GLU A 35 8.00 -5.08 5.33
CA GLU A 35 8.61 -5.83 6.44
C GLU A 35 7.67 -6.97 6.92
N PRO A 36 8.12 -8.24 6.93
CA PRO A 36 7.28 -9.37 7.31
C PRO A 36 6.66 -9.23 8.71
N ASP A 37 7.44 -8.69 9.66
CA ASP A 37 7.07 -8.47 11.05
C ASP A 37 6.30 -7.14 11.28
N SER A 38 5.80 -6.53 10.20
CA SER A 38 4.94 -5.35 10.29
C SER A 38 3.65 -5.62 11.07
N VAL A 39 3.08 -4.56 11.64
CA VAL A 39 1.87 -4.65 12.46
C VAL A 39 0.72 -5.24 11.63
N VAL A 40 0.08 -6.28 12.17
CA VAL A 40 -1.08 -6.92 11.52
C VAL A 40 -2.24 -5.94 11.37
N GLY A 41 -2.97 -6.07 10.26
CA GLY A 41 -4.20 -5.34 10.05
C GLY A 41 -5.29 -5.74 11.06
N PRO A 42 -6.43 -5.03 11.06
CA PRO A 42 -7.60 -5.41 11.87
C PRO A 42 -8.17 -6.80 11.55
N ASP A 43 -7.78 -7.36 10.41
CA ASP A 43 -8.10 -8.72 9.94
C ASP A 43 -7.20 -9.81 10.57
N GLY A 44 -6.12 -9.42 11.23
CA GLY A 44 -5.15 -10.33 11.85
C GLY A 44 -4.10 -10.88 10.89
N PHE A 45 -4.05 -10.43 9.63
CA PHE A 45 -3.04 -10.85 8.65
C PHE A 45 -1.96 -9.79 8.50
N GLY A 46 -0.69 -10.20 8.67
CA GLY A 46 0.49 -9.36 8.43
C GLY A 46 1.12 -9.66 7.06
N ALA A 47 2.13 -8.88 6.67
CA ALA A 47 2.84 -9.08 5.40
C ALA A 47 3.41 -10.50 5.25
N ILE A 48 3.89 -11.10 6.36
CA ILE A 48 4.39 -12.48 6.40
C ILE A 48 3.39 -13.52 5.90
N PHE A 49 2.09 -13.34 6.14
CA PHE A 49 1.05 -14.23 5.60
C PHE A 49 1.07 -14.21 4.07
N TYR A 50 1.12 -13.01 3.48
CA TYR A 50 1.13 -12.85 2.03
C TYR A 50 2.42 -13.36 1.39
N HIS A 51 3.55 -13.25 2.10
CA HIS A 51 4.83 -13.80 1.63
C HIS A 51 4.81 -15.32 1.61
N ILE A 52 4.34 -15.96 2.69
CA ILE A 52 4.30 -17.42 2.83
C ILE A 52 3.26 -18.03 1.88
N CYS A 53 2.09 -17.40 1.75
CA CYS A 53 0.98 -17.93 0.98
C CYS A 53 0.95 -17.45 -0.48
N TRP A 54 1.98 -16.74 -0.95
CA TRP A 54 2.01 -16.12 -2.29
C TRP A 54 1.61 -17.09 -3.41
N ASP A 55 2.15 -18.31 -3.41
CA ASP A 55 1.86 -19.32 -4.45
C ASP A 55 0.38 -19.76 -4.48
N VAL A 56 -0.37 -19.50 -3.41
CA VAL A 56 -1.79 -19.82 -3.29
C VAL A 56 -2.66 -18.60 -3.61
N ILE A 57 -2.27 -17.40 -3.17
CA ILE A 57 -3.14 -16.20 -3.21
C ILE A 57 -2.75 -15.17 -4.28
N SER A 58 -1.63 -15.37 -4.98
CA SER A 58 -1.08 -14.39 -5.92
C SER A 58 -2.06 -13.96 -7.01
N GLU A 59 -2.84 -14.89 -7.56
CA GLU A 59 -3.86 -14.60 -8.57
C GLU A 59 -5.00 -13.72 -8.02
N ASP A 60 -5.48 -14.00 -6.81
CA ASP A 60 -6.54 -13.23 -6.15
C ASP A 60 -6.05 -11.81 -5.80
N VAL A 61 -4.84 -11.70 -5.28
CA VAL A 61 -4.19 -10.41 -4.97
C VAL A 61 -4.02 -9.60 -6.25
N PHE A 62 -3.49 -10.22 -7.31
CA PHE A 62 -3.29 -9.55 -8.59
C PHE A 62 -4.60 -9.11 -9.24
N SER A 63 -5.64 -9.95 -9.19
CA SER A 63 -6.97 -9.59 -9.69
C SER A 63 -7.52 -8.38 -8.95
N THR A 64 -7.44 -8.38 -7.62
CA THR A 64 -7.91 -7.28 -6.77
C THR A 64 -7.18 -5.96 -7.07
N VAL A 65 -5.84 -6.01 -7.19
CA VAL A 65 -5.05 -4.82 -7.56
C VAL A 65 -5.43 -4.33 -8.96
N THR A 66 -5.58 -5.24 -9.91
CA THR A 66 -5.97 -4.92 -11.29
C THR A 66 -7.36 -4.27 -11.34
N GLU A 67 -8.32 -4.76 -10.56
CA GLU A 67 -9.66 -4.19 -10.44
C GLU A 67 -9.61 -2.76 -9.86
N PHE A 68 -8.79 -2.53 -8.84
CA PHE A 68 -8.59 -1.20 -8.28
C PHE A 68 -8.08 -0.20 -9.34
N PHE A 69 -7.06 -0.57 -10.11
CA PHE A 69 -6.53 0.28 -11.20
C PHE A 69 -7.55 0.52 -12.33
N ARG A 70 -8.55 -0.35 -12.48
CA ARG A 70 -9.68 -0.15 -13.41
C ARG A 70 -10.79 0.74 -12.83
N GLY A 71 -10.66 1.20 -11.59
CA GLY A 71 -11.63 2.07 -10.93
C GLY A 71 -12.76 1.32 -10.21
N VAL A 72 -12.60 0.03 -9.96
CA VAL A 72 -13.54 -0.73 -9.10
C VAL A 72 -13.35 -0.31 -7.65
N GLU A 73 -14.45 -0.05 -6.94
CA GLU A 73 -14.38 0.28 -5.51
C GLU A 73 -13.87 -0.91 -4.69
N ILE A 74 -12.81 -0.69 -3.91
CA ILE A 74 -12.30 -1.68 -2.96
C ILE A 74 -13.24 -1.73 -1.73
N PRO A 75 -13.51 -2.93 -1.16
CA PRO A 75 -14.23 -3.03 0.10
C PRO A 75 -13.61 -2.17 1.21
N LYS A 76 -14.45 -1.47 1.98
CA LYS A 76 -14.01 -0.55 3.06
C LYS A 76 -13.12 -1.19 4.13
N GLY A 77 -13.11 -2.52 4.24
CA GLY A 77 -12.24 -3.25 5.17
C GLY A 77 -10.75 -3.18 4.81
N PHE A 78 -10.39 -3.04 3.52
CA PHE A 78 -8.99 -3.00 3.09
C PHE A 78 -8.23 -1.78 3.59
N THR A 79 -8.92 -0.67 3.85
CA THR A 79 -8.32 0.58 4.36
C THR A 79 -8.46 0.71 5.88
N ALA A 80 -8.97 -0.32 6.55
CA ALA A 80 -9.10 -0.32 8.00
C ALA A 80 -7.69 -0.38 8.64
N THR A 81 -7.42 0.53 9.57
CA THR A 81 -6.12 0.63 10.26
C THR A 81 -6.30 0.60 11.77
N THR A 82 -5.36 -0.04 12.47
CA THR A 82 -5.35 -0.11 13.93
C THR A 82 -4.49 1.02 14.48
N ILE A 83 -5.08 1.91 15.27
CA ILE A 83 -4.34 2.98 15.96
C ILE A 83 -3.87 2.45 17.32
N SER A 84 -2.56 2.29 17.48
CA SER A 84 -1.94 1.96 18.77
C SER A 84 -1.23 3.18 19.35
N LEU A 85 -1.61 3.57 20.57
CA LEU A 85 -0.99 4.69 21.27
C LEU A 85 0.18 4.19 22.10
N ILE A 86 1.41 4.56 21.71
CA ILE A 86 2.61 4.23 22.49
C ILE A 86 2.91 5.39 23.46
N PRO A 87 2.85 5.16 24.78
CA PRO A 87 3.14 6.21 25.75
C PRO A 87 4.61 6.62 25.69
N LYS A 88 4.87 7.94 25.57
CA LYS A 88 6.24 8.50 25.53
C LYS A 88 6.96 8.41 26.87
N THR A 89 6.21 8.36 27.97
CA THR A 89 6.74 8.20 29.33
C THR A 89 5.85 7.20 30.09
N VAL A 90 6.46 6.44 30.99
CA VAL A 90 5.77 5.40 31.79
C VAL A 90 4.72 6.02 32.72
N ASN A 91 4.88 7.29 33.11
CA ASN A 91 3.90 8.07 33.86
C ASN A 91 3.97 9.54 33.44
N PRO A 92 3.05 10.03 32.59
CA PRO A 92 2.93 11.45 32.31
C PRO A 92 2.25 12.15 33.50
N THR A 93 2.97 13.05 34.17
CA THR A 93 2.39 14.00 35.15
C THR A 93 2.08 15.32 34.46
N SER A 94 0.90 15.87 34.74
CA SER A 94 0.45 17.21 34.30
C SER A 94 1.11 18.33 35.08
#